data_AF-A0A1J4JLS7-F1
#
_entry.id   AF-A0A1J4JLS7-F1
#
_cell.length_a   1.000
_cell.length_b   1.000
_cell.length_c   1.000
_cell.angle_alpha   90.00
_cell.angle_beta   90.00
_cell.angle_gamma   90.00
#
_symmetry.space_group_name_H-M   'P 1'
#
loop_
_entity.id
_entity.type
_entity.pdbx_description
1 polymer ?
#
loop_
_entity_poly.entity_id
_entity_poly.type
_entity_poly.pdbx_seq_one_letter_code
_entity_poly.pdbx_strand_id
1 'polypeptide(L)'
;MSKIFYISLIIMLTTIIEQIRQMYMFNEFFMKQSASLLLIDFWYLELAFIICSILVSIVFFIYRFNEKIIWPLLSTILQIIYFYYVWTTAFRYYSSPVLFLTERKAIWEKGLQKIIPQIYKQYKCCGFLLNQTSNKCKEEEIPCSRAIIKKIGNNLSDFVSRDFSLSFIHVASMISIWATYFLGGIEFDQEPENKPGENYQAL
;
A
#
# COMPACT_ATOMS: atom_id res chain seq x y z
N MET A 1 -21.42 -18.64 9.62
CA MET A 1 -20.08 -18.07 9.39
C MET A 1 -19.04 -18.69 10.31
N SER A 2 -17.92 -19.15 9.75
CA SER A 2 -16.87 -19.85 10.50
C SER A 2 -16.01 -18.91 11.37
N LYS A 3 -15.39 -19.44 12.43
CA LYS A 3 -14.43 -18.71 13.27
C LYS A 3 -13.27 -18.10 12.46
N ILE A 4 -12.89 -18.75 11.36
CA ILE A 4 -11.81 -18.32 10.46
C ILE A 4 -12.15 -16.99 9.78
N PHE A 5 -13.43 -16.73 9.45
CA PHE A 5 -13.85 -15.45 8.87
C PHE A 5 -13.56 -14.29 9.83
N TYR A 6 -13.96 -14.43 11.10
CA TYR A 6 -13.76 -13.39 12.11
C TYR A 6 -12.28 -13.17 12.43
N ILE A 7 -11.48 -14.24 12.52
CA ILE A 7 -10.03 -14.14 12.68
C ILE A 7 -9.41 -13.36 11.51
N SER A 8 -9.81 -13.67 10.28
CA SER A 8 -9.30 -12.99 9.08
C SER A 8 -9.67 -11.50 9.08
N LEU A 9 -10.89 -11.16 9.48
CA LEU A 9 -11.34 -9.77 9.60
C LEU A 9 -10.56 -9.01 10.69
N ILE A 10 -10.31 -9.63 11.85
CA ILE A 10 -9.50 -9.03 12.92
C ILE A 10 -8.05 -8.80 12.47
N ILE A 11 -7.47 -9.75 11.73
CA ILE A 11 -6.13 -9.59 11.15
C ILE A 11 -6.12 -8.39 10.20
N MET A 12 -7.10 -8.29 9.29
CA MET A 12 -7.22 -7.13 8.40
C MET A 12 -7.31 -5.80 9.16
N LEU A 13 -8.19 -5.70 10.16
CA LEU A 13 -8.31 -4.50 10.99
C LEU A 13 -7.01 -4.15 11.72
N THR A 14 -6.31 -5.17 12.23
CA THR A 14 -5.01 -5.00 12.89
C THR A 14 -3.94 -4.50 11.92
N THR A 15 -3.93 -5.01 10.68
CA THR A 15 -3.02 -4.51 9.64
C THR A 15 -3.28 -3.04 9.30
N ILE A 16 -4.54 -2.59 9.29
CA ILE A 16 -4.87 -1.17 9.09
C ILE A 16 -4.29 -0.30 10.20
N ILE A 17 -4.42 -0.73 11.47
CA ILE A 17 -3.86 0.02 12.61
C ILE A 17 -2.34 0.11 12.48
N GLU A 18 -1.68 -0.99 12.12
CA GLU A 18 -0.24 -1.02 11.92
C GLU A 18 0.21 -0.14 10.74
N GLN A 19 -0.56 -0.08 9.65
CA GLN A 19 -0.31 0.83 8.52
C GLN A 19 -0.43 2.30 8.95
N ILE A 20 -1.47 2.66 9.70
CA ILE A 20 -1.63 4.03 10.22
C ILE A 20 -0.43 4.41 11.09
N ARG A 21 0.04 3.48 11.93
CA ARG A 21 1.26 3.66 12.74
C ARG A 21 2.50 3.88 11.87
N GLN A 22 2.64 3.09 10.80
CA GLN A 22 3.75 3.22 9.85
C GLN A 22 3.70 4.54 9.09
N MET A 23 2.54 4.95 8.58
CA MET A 23 2.33 6.25 7.96
C MET A 23 2.70 7.40 8.90
N TYR A 24 2.36 7.32 10.19
CA TYR A 24 2.75 8.34 11.16
C TYR A 24 4.27 8.43 11.34
N MET A 25 4.93 7.28 11.55
CA MET A 25 6.40 7.22 11.66
C MET A 25 7.09 7.70 10.37
N PHE A 26 6.54 7.32 9.22
CA PHE A 26 7.04 7.75 7.92
C PHE A 26 6.86 9.25 7.73
N ASN A 27 5.71 9.82 8.09
CA ASN A 27 5.46 11.25 8.01
C ASN A 27 6.43 12.04 8.92
N GLU A 28 6.66 11.58 10.14
CA GLU A 28 7.63 12.22 11.04
C GLU A 28 9.05 12.19 10.46
N PHE A 29 9.46 11.06 9.89
CA PHE A 29 10.74 10.92 9.18
C PHE A 29 10.80 11.82 7.94
N PHE A 30 9.76 11.80 7.12
CA PHE A 30 9.62 12.51 5.85
C PHE A 30 9.69 14.02 6.04
N MET A 31 8.98 14.55 7.04
CA MET A 31 8.97 15.97 7.38
C MET A 31 10.33 16.48 7.88
N LYS A 32 11.20 15.60 8.38
CA LYS A 32 12.57 15.95 8.80
C LYS A 32 13.56 16.00 7.62
N GLN A 33 13.20 15.52 6.43
CA GLN A 33 14.10 15.49 5.27
C GLN A 33 13.84 16.65 4.31
N SER A 34 14.90 17.36 3.89
CA SER A 34 14.80 18.40 2.84
C SER A 34 14.46 17.83 1.45
N ALA A 35 14.46 16.51 1.29
CA ALA A 35 14.17 15.81 0.03
C ALA A 35 12.74 15.22 -0.01
N SER A 36 11.85 15.65 0.90
CA SER A 36 10.48 15.16 1.02
C SER A 36 9.71 15.16 -0.31
N LEU A 37 9.80 16.23 -1.10
CA LEU A 37 9.13 16.31 -2.41
C LEU A 37 9.56 15.22 -3.41
N LEU A 38 10.80 14.69 -3.29
CA LEU A 38 11.28 13.59 -4.14
C LEU A 38 10.70 12.23 -3.72
N LEU A 39 10.14 12.13 -2.53
CA LEU A 39 9.65 10.88 -1.94
C LEU A 39 8.12 10.89 -1.78
N ILE A 40 7.44 11.90 -2.32
CA ILE A 40 6.02 12.14 -2.08
C ILE A 40 5.14 10.98 -2.55
N ASP A 41 5.55 10.23 -3.57
CA ASP A 41 4.77 9.08 -4.05
C ASP A 41 4.69 7.96 -3.02
N PHE A 42 5.71 7.79 -2.16
CA PHE A 42 5.61 6.83 -1.04
C PHE A 42 4.55 7.25 -0.04
N TRP A 43 4.43 8.56 0.21
CA TRP A 43 3.37 9.08 1.07
C TRP A 43 1.98 8.86 0.47
N TYR A 44 1.82 9.13 -0.83
CA TYR A 44 0.56 8.87 -1.53
C TYR A 44 0.23 7.38 -1.61
N LEU A 45 1.23 6.52 -1.77
CA LEU A 45 1.08 5.08 -1.80
C LEU A 45 0.48 4.56 -0.49
N GLU A 46 1.03 5.01 0.64
CA GLU A 46 0.52 4.66 1.97
C GLU A 46 -0.90 5.14 2.22
N LEU A 47 -1.17 6.41 1.88
CA LEU A 47 -2.49 6.96 2.07
C LEU A 47 -3.52 6.18 1.24
N ALA A 48 -3.18 5.85 -0.01
CA ALA A 48 -4.01 5.00 -0.84
C ALA A 48 -4.19 3.60 -0.23
N PHE A 49 -3.16 3.03 0.41
CA PHE A 49 -3.26 1.73 1.06
C PHE A 49 -4.28 1.70 2.18
N ILE A 50 -4.17 2.66 3.08
CA ILE A 50 -5.01 2.75 4.27
C ILE A 50 -6.47 2.90 3.82
N ILE A 51 -6.71 3.77 2.83
CA ILE A 51 -8.04 3.96 2.25
C ILE A 51 -8.55 2.66 1.62
N CYS A 52 -7.75 1.98 0.80
CA CYS A 52 -8.14 0.72 0.16
C CYS A 52 -8.43 -0.38 1.19
N SER A 53 -7.59 -0.55 2.20
CA SER A 53 -7.75 -1.56 3.26
C SER A 53 -9.00 -1.30 4.11
N ILE A 54 -9.30 -0.03 4.41
CA ILE A 54 -10.54 0.37 5.07
C ILE A 54 -11.75 0.03 4.19
N LEU A 55 -11.74 0.39 2.91
CA LEU A 55 -12.83 0.09 1.98
C LEU A 55 -13.07 -1.42 1.85
N VAL A 56 -12.01 -2.21 1.72
CA VAL A 56 -12.08 -3.68 1.66
C VAL A 56 -12.68 -4.26 2.96
N SER A 57 -12.27 -3.73 4.12
CA SER A 57 -12.83 -4.14 5.42
C SER A 57 -14.32 -3.80 5.55
N ILE A 58 -14.74 -2.61 5.10
CA ILE A 58 -16.15 -2.20 5.06
C ILE A 58 -16.96 -3.13 4.15
N VAL A 59 -16.43 -3.48 2.98
CA VAL A 59 -17.09 -4.39 2.04
C VAL A 59 -17.30 -5.77 2.66
N PHE A 60 -16.29 -6.33 3.36
CA PHE A 60 -16.46 -7.60 4.07
C PHE A 60 -17.40 -7.51 5.27
N PHE A 61 -17.45 -6.37 5.94
CA PHE A 61 -18.43 -6.11 6.99
C PHE A 61 -19.86 -6.07 6.43
N ILE A 62 -20.10 -5.43 5.27
CA ILE A 62 -21.41 -5.44 4.61
C ILE A 62 -21.77 -6.85 4.13
N TYR A 63 -20.80 -7.57 3.56
CA TYR A 63 -20.97 -8.95 3.14
C TYR A 63 -21.50 -9.84 4.28
N ARG A 64 -21.10 -9.58 5.54
CA ARG A 64 -21.62 -10.31 6.70
C ARG A 64 -23.15 -10.28 6.81
N PHE A 65 -23.80 -9.18 6.42
CA PHE A 65 -25.25 -9.00 6.61
C PHE A 65 -26.07 -9.29 5.35
N ASN A 66 -25.45 -9.19 4.17
CA ASN A 66 -26.13 -9.36 2.89
C ASN A 66 -25.81 -10.68 2.19
N GLU A 67 -24.67 -11.31 2.50
CA GLU A 67 -24.16 -12.58 1.95
C GLU A 67 -24.11 -12.68 0.41
N LYS A 68 -24.28 -11.56 -0.30
CA LYS A 68 -24.18 -11.49 -1.76
C LYS A 68 -22.72 -11.58 -2.21
N ILE A 69 -22.44 -12.48 -3.15
CA ILE A 69 -21.10 -12.72 -3.73
C ILE A 69 -20.46 -11.47 -4.37
N ILE A 70 -21.29 -10.50 -4.78
CA ILE A 70 -20.82 -9.25 -5.38
C ILE A 70 -19.85 -8.47 -4.47
N TRP A 71 -20.00 -8.59 -3.14
CA TRP A 71 -19.16 -7.88 -2.18
C TRP A 71 -17.73 -8.46 -2.11
N PRO A 72 -17.51 -9.77 -1.90
CA PRO A 72 -16.18 -10.38 -2.04
C PRO A 72 -15.51 -10.13 -3.39
N LEU A 73 -16.28 -10.14 -4.49
CA LEU A 73 -15.75 -9.85 -5.83
C LEU A 73 -15.25 -8.40 -5.94
N LEU A 74 -16.03 -7.42 -5.49
CA LEU A 74 -15.63 -6.01 -5.48
C LEU A 74 -14.36 -5.79 -4.64
N SER A 75 -14.30 -6.41 -3.45
CA SER A 75 -13.14 -6.38 -2.57
C SER A 75 -11.88 -6.94 -3.25
N THR A 76 -12.03 -8.04 -3.99
CA THR A 76 -10.92 -8.67 -4.72
C THR A 76 -10.40 -7.77 -5.84
N ILE A 77 -11.28 -7.12 -6.60
CA ILE A 77 -10.88 -6.19 -7.67
C ILE A 77 -10.10 -5.01 -7.08
N LEU A 78 -10.61 -4.41 -6.00
CA LEU A 78 -9.93 -3.31 -5.29
C LEU A 78 -8.54 -3.73 -4.82
N GLN A 79 -8.43 -4.93 -4.23
CA GLN A 79 -7.16 -5.45 -3.74
C GLN A 79 -6.16 -5.72 -4.86
N ILE A 80 -6.60 -6.24 -6.01
CA ILE A 80 -5.72 -6.50 -7.17
C ILE A 80 -5.15 -5.20 -7.73
N ILE A 81 -6.01 -4.19 -7.95
CA ILE A 81 -5.60 -2.88 -8.47
C ILE A 81 -4.56 -2.25 -7.54
N TYR A 82 -4.85 -2.29 -6.23
CA TYR A 82 -3.96 -1.75 -5.23
C TYR A 82 -2.63 -2.51 -5.16
N PHE A 83 -2.68 -3.85 -5.08
CA PHE A 83 -1.49 -4.69 -5.01
C PHE A 83 -0.59 -4.48 -6.22
N TYR A 84 -1.16 -4.35 -7.41
CA TYR A 84 -0.41 -4.01 -8.62
C TYR A 84 0.32 -2.66 -8.49
N TYR A 85 -0.33 -1.63 -7.96
CA TYR A 85 0.26 -0.31 -7.79
C TYR A 85 1.39 -0.29 -6.75
N VAL A 86 1.22 -0.96 -5.61
CA VAL A 86 2.29 -1.14 -4.62
C VAL A 86 3.44 -1.90 -5.20
N TRP A 87 3.15 -3.04 -5.83
CA TRP A 87 4.18 -3.92 -6.33
C TRP A 87 5.02 -3.22 -7.38
N THR A 88 4.39 -2.51 -8.32
CA THR A 88 5.12 -1.76 -9.34
C THR A 88 5.99 -0.65 -8.75
N THR A 89 5.50 0.07 -7.74
CA THR A 89 6.26 1.15 -7.08
C THR A 89 7.42 0.61 -6.24
N ALA A 90 7.15 -0.39 -5.40
CA ALA A 90 8.14 -1.06 -4.56
C ALA A 90 9.21 -1.75 -5.40
N PHE A 91 8.81 -2.47 -6.45
CA PHE A 91 9.74 -3.16 -7.34
C PHE A 91 10.65 -2.18 -8.08
N ARG A 92 10.11 -1.06 -8.58
CA ARG A 92 10.93 0.00 -9.20
C ARG A 92 11.98 0.52 -8.21
N TYR A 93 11.58 0.80 -6.97
CA TYR A 93 12.52 1.23 -5.94
C TYR A 93 13.59 0.17 -5.63
N TYR A 94 13.22 -1.09 -5.43
CA TYR A 94 14.18 -2.17 -5.16
C TYR A 94 15.14 -2.44 -6.31
N SER A 95 14.64 -2.39 -7.55
CA SER A 95 15.43 -2.67 -8.75
C SER A 95 16.57 -1.67 -8.91
N SER A 96 16.31 -0.38 -8.67
CA SER A 96 17.33 0.66 -8.66
C SER A 96 16.83 1.93 -7.96
N PRO A 97 17.16 2.11 -6.66
CA PRO A 97 16.76 3.28 -5.89
C PRO A 97 17.27 4.59 -6.51
N VAL A 98 18.47 4.52 -7.11
CA VAL A 98 19.07 5.67 -7.79
C VAL A 98 18.27 6.00 -9.03
N LEU A 99 17.94 5.02 -9.89
CA LEU A 99 17.16 5.25 -11.10
C LEU A 99 15.79 5.84 -10.77
N PHE A 100 15.12 5.29 -9.75
CA PHE A 100 13.85 5.81 -9.25
C PHE A 100 13.92 7.30 -8.88
N LEU A 101 14.99 7.74 -8.20
CA LEU A 101 15.18 9.17 -7.96
C LEU A 101 15.50 9.93 -9.24
N THR A 102 16.30 9.37 -10.14
CA THR A 102 16.66 10.06 -11.40
C THR A 102 15.45 10.35 -12.28
N GLU A 103 14.43 9.49 -12.29
CA GLU A 103 13.16 9.72 -12.99
C GLU A 103 12.43 10.98 -12.50
N ARG A 104 12.70 11.41 -11.26
CA ARG A 104 12.14 12.62 -10.65
C ARG A 104 12.97 13.88 -10.89
N LYS A 105 13.89 13.85 -11.84
CA LYS A 105 14.72 15.00 -12.21
C LYS A 105 13.90 16.27 -12.50
N ALA A 106 12.72 16.15 -13.10
CA ALA A 106 11.85 17.31 -13.34
C ALA A 106 11.44 18.03 -12.04
N ILE A 107 11.23 17.27 -10.96
CA ILE A 107 10.93 17.81 -9.62
C ILE A 107 12.15 18.54 -9.06
N TRP A 108 13.36 17.99 -9.28
CA TRP A 108 14.61 18.66 -8.93
C TRP A 108 14.76 20.02 -9.62
N GLU A 109 14.57 20.05 -10.94
CA GLU A 109 14.81 21.25 -11.75
C GLU A 109 13.77 22.34 -11.55
N LYS A 110 12.51 22.00 -11.26
CA LYS A 110 11.40 22.97 -11.17
C LYS A 110 10.80 23.10 -9.77
N GLY A 111 10.59 21.98 -9.07
CA GLY A 111 9.91 21.95 -7.77
C GLY A 111 10.79 22.29 -6.58
N LEU A 112 12.09 22.01 -6.66
CA LEU A 112 13.00 22.06 -5.51
C LEU A 112 13.97 23.24 -5.49
N GLN A 113 13.93 24.15 -6.47
CA GLN A 113 14.94 25.20 -6.64
C GLN A 113 15.26 25.99 -5.36
N LYS A 114 14.23 26.31 -4.55
CA LYS A 114 14.37 27.08 -3.31
C LYS A 114 15.10 26.32 -2.20
N ILE A 115 15.05 24.98 -2.21
CA ILE A 115 15.62 24.13 -1.16
C ILE A 115 16.85 23.33 -1.62
N ILE A 116 17.24 23.42 -2.90
CA ILE A 116 18.50 22.84 -3.41
C ILE A 116 19.71 23.20 -2.53
N PRO A 117 19.92 24.45 -2.07
CA PRO A 117 21.06 24.77 -1.21
C PRO A 117 21.05 24.01 0.13
N GLN A 118 19.84 23.79 0.68
CA GLN A 118 19.68 23.00 1.91
C GLN A 118 19.97 21.53 1.65
N ILE A 119 19.54 20.98 0.50
CA ILE A 119 19.85 19.60 0.10
C ILE A 119 21.36 19.41 -0.06
N TYR A 120 22.05 20.32 -0.76
CA TYR A 120 23.52 20.27 -0.90
C TYR A 120 24.21 20.23 0.46
N LYS A 121 23.78 21.10 1.40
CA LYS A 121 24.32 21.14 2.76
C LYS A 121 23.98 19.87 3.57
N GLN A 122 22.74 19.40 3.51
CA GLN A 122 22.26 18.26 4.31
C GLN A 122 22.87 16.94 3.86
N TYR A 123 23.05 16.74 2.55
CA TYR A 123 23.51 15.49 1.96
C TYR A 123 24.98 15.53 1.51
N LYS A 124 25.66 16.69 1.61
CA LYS A 124 27.04 16.90 1.18
C LYS A 124 27.25 16.42 -0.26
N CYS A 125 26.43 16.97 -1.16
CA CYS A 125 26.36 16.56 -2.56
C CYS A 125 26.25 17.78 -3.48
N CYS A 126 26.54 17.61 -4.76
CA CYS A 126 26.38 18.68 -5.74
C CYS A 126 25.91 18.13 -7.09
N GLY A 127 25.01 18.87 -7.74
CA GLY A 127 24.32 18.41 -8.95
C GLY A 127 23.38 17.23 -8.68
N PHE A 128 22.35 17.06 -9.52
CA PHE A 128 21.43 15.93 -9.35
C PHE A 128 22.04 14.61 -9.87
N LEU A 129 22.73 14.69 -11.01
CA LEU A 129 23.41 13.61 -11.71
C LEU A 129 24.86 13.99 -11.96
N LEU A 130 25.73 12.99 -12.17
CA LEU A 130 27.17 13.17 -12.46
C LEU A 130 27.43 14.14 -13.63
N ASN A 131 26.57 14.16 -14.65
CA ASN A 131 26.74 15.01 -15.84
C ASN A 131 26.09 16.40 -15.71
N GLN A 132 25.52 16.75 -14.55
CA GLN A 132 24.87 18.05 -14.28
C GLN A 132 25.65 18.90 -13.28
N THR A 133 26.97 18.75 -13.24
CA THR A 133 27.84 19.63 -12.45
C THR A 133 27.76 21.06 -13.00
N SER A 134 26.97 21.89 -12.33
CA SER A 134 27.09 23.35 -12.41
C SER A 134 28.53 23.76 -12.09
N ASN A 135 29.04 24.82 -12.71
CA ASN A 135 30.38 25.40 -12.49
C ASN A 135 30.71 25.77 -11.03
N LYS A 136 29.81 25.50 -10.07
CA LYS A 136 29.97 25.74 -8.64
C LYS A 136 30.26 24.46 -7.81
N CYS A 137 30.23 23.27 -8.42
CA CYS A 137 30.55 22.02 -7.74
C CYS A 137 32.06 21.74 -7.78
N LYS A 138 32.62 21.20 -6.70
CA LYS A 138 34.00 20.68 -6.73
C LYS A 138 33.99 19.31 -7.43
N GLU A 139 35.04 19.00 -8.21
CA GLU A 139 35.12 17.78 -9.05
C GLU A 139 35.03 16.45 -8.27
N GLU A 140 35.19 16.47 -6.94
CA GLU A 140 35.12 15.27 -6.08
C GLU A 140 33.75 15.03 -5.41
N GLU A 141 32.72 15.84 -5.72
CA GLU A 141 31.43 15.76 -5.03
C GLU A 141 30.51 14.66 -5.60
N ILE A 142 29.94 13.84 -4.72
CA ILE A 142 28.99 12.77 -5.07
C ILE A 142 27.68 13.41 -5.59
N PRO A 143 27.05 12.87 -6.65
CA PRO A 143 25.76 13.38 -7.13
C PRO A 143 24.67 13.23 -6.07
N CYS A 144 23.76 14.21 -5.99
CA CYS A 144 22.73 14.23 -4.95
C CYS A 144 21.78 13.04 -5.01
N SER A 145 21.44 12.51 -6.19
CA SER A 145 20.67 11.27 -6.31
C SER A 145 21.30 10.11 -5.54
N ARG A 146 22.62 9.90 -5.66
CA ARG A 146 23.34 8.84 -4.93
C ARG A 146 23.53 9.17 -3.45
N ALA A 147 23.83 10.43 -3.12
CA ALA A 147 24.04 10.84 -1.73
C ALA A 147 22.76 10.75 -0.88
N ILE A 148 21.61 11.12 -1.47
CA ILE A 148 20.29 10.96 -0.85
C ILE A 148 20.04 9.48 -0.58
N ILE A 149 20.12 8.61 -1.60
CA ILE A 149 19.93 7.15 -1.41
C ILE A 149 20.90 6.57 -0.38
N LYS A 150 22.17 6.98 -0.36
CA LYS A 150 23.12 6.49 0.64
C LYS A 150 22.69 6.84 2.07
N LYS A 151 22.08 8.00 2.27
CA LYS A 151 21.70 8.51 3.59
C LYS A 151 20.35 7.99 4.08
N ILE A 152 19.36 7.88 3.19
CA ILE A 152 17.99 7.51 3.56
C ILE A 152 17.53 6.16 3.00
N GLY A 153 18.31 5.54 2.12
CA GLY A 153 17.91 4.36 1.37
C GLY A 153 17.65 3.13 2.24
N ASN A 154 18.40 2.94 3.33
CA ASN A 154 18.15 1.85 4.28
C ASN A 154 16.79 2.03 4.96
N ASN A 155 16.51 3.22 5.51
CA ASN A 155 15.22 3.51 6.14
C ASN A 155 14.06 3.36 5.16
N LEU A 156 14.25 3.81 3.91
CA LEU A 156 13.23 3.67 2.87
C LEU A 156 13.06 2.20 2.44
N SER A 157 14.14 1.42 2.40
CA SER A 157 14.10 -0.02 2.12
C SER A 157 13.36 -0.80 3.21
N ASP A 158 13.62 -0.47 4.48
CA ASP A 158 12.93 -1.05 5.63
C ASP A 158 11.44 -0.71 5.59
N PHE A 159 11.13 0.53 5.24
CA PHE A 159 9.76 1.01 5.07
C PHE A 159 9.02 0.24 3.95
N VAL A 160 9.58 0.22 2.73
CA VAL A 160 8.99 -0.51 1.59
C VAL A 160 8.86 -2.02 1.90
N SER A 161 9.78 -2.60 2.67
CA SER A 161 9.74 -4.01 3.07
C SER A 161 8.57 -4.30 4.02
N ARG A 162 8.28 -3.37 4.93
CA ARG A 162 7.14 -3.47 5.84
C ARG A 162 5.81 -3.33 5.09
N ASP A 163 5.69 -2.35 4.20
CA ASP A 163 4.50 -2.16 3.37
C ASP A 163 4.19 -3.40 2.54
N PHE A 164 5.24 -3.99 1.97
CA PHE A 164 5.16 -5.23 1.22
C PHE A 164 4.64 -6.39 2.08
N SER A 165 5.21 -6.55 3.28
CA SER A 165 4.81 -7.60 4.22
C SER A 165 3.36 -7.46 4.67
N LEU A 166 2.93 -6.23 4.99
CA LEU A 166 1.54 -5.95 5.36
C LEU A 166 0.57 -6.20 4.21
N SER A 167 0.95 -5.82 2.98
CA SER A 167 0.18 -6.12 1.78
C SER A 167 -0.01 -7.62 1.58
N PHE A 168 1.02 -8.42 1.83
CA PHE A 168 0.93 -9.88 1.75
C PHE A 168 -0.01 -10.47 2.81
N ILE A 169 0.09 -10.01 4.06
CA ILE A 169 -0.82 -10.43 5.15
C ILE A 169 -2.27 -10.10 4.79
N HIS A 170 -2.52 -8.93 4.20
CA HIS A 170 -3.85 -8.51 3.77
C HIS A 170 -4.42 -9.43 2.69
N VAL A 171 -3.61 -9.79 1.68
CA VAL A 171 -3.99 -10.77 0.64
C VAL A 171 -4.26 -12.15 1.24
N ALA A 172 -3.44 -12.62 2.17
CA ALA A 172 -3.63 -13.91 2.83
C ALA A 172 -4.94 -13.96 3.64
N SER A 173 -5.29 -12.88 4.35
CA SER A 173 -6.58 -12.75 5.04
C SER A 173 -7.75 -12.79 4.05
N MET A 174 -7.63 -12.13 2.91
CA MET A 174 -8.65 -12.15 1.86
C MET A 174 -8.84 -13.56 1.27
N ILE A 175 -7.76 -14.30 1.00
CA ILE A 175 -7.80 -15.70 0.56
C ILE A 175 -8.51 -16.57 1.60
N SER A 176 -8.22 -16.35 2.88
CA SER A 176 -8.86 -17.08 3.98
C SER A 176 -10.36 -16.83 4.02
N ILE A 177 -10.81 -15.59 3.81
CA ILE A 177 -12.24 -15.26 3.69
C ILE A 177 -12.88 -15.99 2.50
N TRP A 178 -12.24 -15.97 1.33
CA TRP A 178 -12.73 -16.73 0.16
C TRP A 178 -12.81 -18.23 0.42
N ALA A 179 -11.82 -18.82 1.08
CA ALA A 179 -11.85 -20.23 1.45
C ALA A 179 -13.05 -20.53 2.37
N THR A 180 -13.35 -19.66 3.33
CA THR A 180 -14.53 -19.84 4.20
C THR A 180 -15.86 -19.73 3.46
N TYR A 181 -15.91 -18.92 2.40
CA TYR A 181 -17.08 -18.83 1.52
C TYR A 181 -17.30 -20.12 0.73
N PHE A 182 -16.26 -20.63 0.06
CA PHE A 182 -16.37 -21.83 -0.79
C PHE A 182 -16.57 -23.13 -0.01
N LEU A 183 -16.02 -23.23 1.21
CA LEU A 183 -16.10 -24.44 2.03
C LEU A 183 -17.42 -24.58 2.81
N GLY A 184 -18.44 -23.77 2.50
CA GLY A 184 -19.77 -23.94 3.08
C GLY A 184 -19.87 -23.58 4.57
N GLY A 185 -18.99 -22.71 5.09
CA GLY A 185 -19.06 -22.22 6.48
C GLY A 185 -20.26 -21.29 6.78
N ILE A 186 -21.17 -21.18 5.82
CA ILE A 186 -22.46 -20.51 5.89
C ILE A 186 -23.42 -21.62 5.47
N GLU A 187 -24.15 -22.18 6.43
CA GLU A 187 -25.35 -22.95 6.12
C GLU A 187 -26.20 -22.00 5.28
N PHE A 188 -26.25 -22.24 3.97
CA PHE A 188 -27.30 -21.66 3.16
C PHE A 188 -28.57 -22.27 3.72
N ASP A 189 -29.29 -21.50 4.54
CA ASP A 189 -30.70 -21.75 4.78
C ASP A 189 -31.32 -21.86 3.39
N GLN A 190 -31.49 -23.11 2.94
CA GLN A 190 -32.34 -23.40 1.81
C GLN A 190 -33.70 -22.83 2.22
N GLU A 191 -34.12 -21.74 1.56
CA GLU A 191 -35.52 -21.35 1.58
C GLU A 191 -36.32 -22.65 1.38
N PRO A 192 -37.20 -23.02 2.32
CA PRO A 192 -37.95 -24.25 2.17
C PRO A 192 -38.69 -24.16 0.84
N GLU A 193 -38.39 -25.10 -0.07
CA GLU A 193 -39.18 -25.32 -1.27
C GLU A 193 -40.64 -25.33 -0.82
N ASN A 194 -41.38 -24.28 -1.19
CA ASN A 194 -42.82 -24.26 -1.13
C ASN A 194 -43.29 -25.41 -2.01
N LYS A 195 -43.47 -26.60 -1.43
CA LYS A 195 -44.18 -27.69 -2.06
C LYS A 195 -45.64 -27.26 -2.13
N PRO A 196 -46.18 -26.95 -3.32
CA PRO A 196 -47.60 -26.70 -3.45
C PRO A 196 -48.30 -28.06 -3.51
N GLY A 197 -49.11 -28.33 -2.49
CA GLY A 197 -50.16 -29.33 -2.59
C GLY A 197 -49.95 -30.60 -1.77
N GLU A 198 -50.49 -30.59 -0.56
CA GLU A 198 -51.23 -31.76 -0.09
C GLU A 198 -52.66 -31.30 0.22
N ASN A 199 -53.54 -31.63 -0.73
CA ASN A 199 -54.99 -31.62 -0.56
C ASN A 199 -55.35 -32.57 0.58
N TYR A 200 -55.69 -32.04 1.74
CA TYR A 200 -56.53 -32.75 2.69
C TYR A 200 -57.99 -32.59 2.26
N GLN A 201 -58.45 -33.45 1.35
CA GLN A 201 -59.87 -33.80 1.28
C GLN A 201 -60.12 -34.87 2.33
N ALA A 202 -60.69 -34.45 3.46
CA ALA A 202 -61.25 -35.34 4.47
C ALA A 202 -62.52 -35.99 3.90
N LEU A 203 -62.55 -37.31 3.96
CA LEU A 203 -63.73 -38.19 3.84
C LEU A 203 -64.05 -38.70 5.24
#